data_AF-A0A2G3Q2B9-F1
#
_entry.id   AF-A0A2G3Q2B9-F1
#
_cell.length_a   1.000
_cell.length_b   1.000
_cell.length_c   1.000
_cell.angle_alpha   90.00
_cell.angle_beta   90.00
_cell.angle_gamma   90.00
#
_symmetry.space_group_name_H-M   'P 1'
#
loop_
_entity.id
_entity.type
_entity.pdbx_description
1 polymer ?
#
loop_
_entity_poly.entity_id
_entity_poly.type
_entity_poly.pdbx_seq_one_letter_code
_entity_poly.pdbx_strand_id
1 'polypeptide(L)'
;MNTKGQKPSNKLDNDTKHKICTNCIQYQVSDKPNKIANLGFRVIYTFVSWLWLGYGVTDGNAFFVSLGLFIVPLLIDYLSFIPQENTRKWMKVFEISICIGVLIFAYIGISGSINIINDGNNLVMIPTSNHLAFKGTNFKINISIVYYLLLIFVLCTGIDWIATPRTCENKYRESLKPSVERG
;
A
#
# COMPACT_ATOMS: atom_id res chain seq x y z
N MET A 1 63.66 -5.34 -31.35
CA MET A 1 62.55 -4.47 -31.81
C MET A 1 61.32 -4.81 -31.01
N ASN A 2 60.67 -3.77 -30.47
CA ASN A 2 59.72 -3.81 -29.37
C ASN A 2 58.33 -3.52 -29.97
N THR A 3 57.38 -4.46 -29.92
CA THR A 3 55.98 -4.20 -30.29
C THR A 3 55.08 -4.50 -29.10
N LYS A 4 54.86 -3.46 -28.30
CA LYS A 4 53.80 -3.40 -27.28
C LYS A 4 52.45 -3.51 -27.99
N GLY A 5 51.75 -4.62 -27.77
CA GLY A 5 50.34 -4.77 -28.13
C GLY A 5 49.48 -3.79 -27.33
N GLN A 6 48.84 -2.88 -28.05
CA GLN A 6 47.92 -1.86 -27.54
C GLN A 6 46.69 -2.50 -26.88
N LYS A 7 46.46 -2.15 -25.62
CA LYS A 7 45.25 -2.50 -24.86
C LYS A 7 44.05 -1.75 -25.46
N PRO A 8 42.95 -2.42 -25.89
CA PRO A 8 41.81 -1.70 -26.43
C PRO A 8 41.14 -0.90 -25.30
N SER A 9 41.19 0.43 -25.46
CA SER A 9 40.47 1.40 -24.65
C SER A 9 38.97 1.22 -24.92
N ASN A 10 38.24 0.62 -23.97
CA ASN A 10 36.77 0.60 -23.91
C ASN A 10 36.24 2.04 -23.70
N LYS A 11 36.26 2.83 -24.76
CA LYS A 11 35.56 4.11 -24.82
C LYS A 11 34.16 3.82 -25.34
N LEU A 12 33.26 3.47 -24.42
CA LEU A 12 31.85 3.29 -24.74
C LEU A 12 31.34 4.62 -25.33
N ASP A 13 30.92 4.57 -26.58
CA ASP A 13 30.58 5.73 -27.38
C ASP A 13 29.48 6.57 -26.69
N ASN A 14 29.65 7.90 -26.68
CA ASN A 14 28.72 8.81 -25.99
C ASN A 14 27.31 8.71 -26.60
N ASP A 15 27.20 8.35 -27.87
CA ASP A 15 25.91 8.08 -28.54
C ASP A 15 25.22 6.82 -28.01
N THR A 16 25.99 5.82 -27.56
CA THR A 16 25.44 4.61 -26.95
C THR A 16 24.94 4.91 -25.54
N LYS A 17 25.69 5.69 -24.76
CA LYS A 17 25.21 6.20 -23.45
C LYS A 17 23.96 7.06 -23.60
N HIS A 18 23.92 7.94 -24.61
CA HIS A 18 22.77 8.81 -24.82
C HIS A 18 21.54 8.00 -25.26
N LYS A 19 21.67 7.04 -26.18
CA LYS A 19 20.57 6.13 -26.57
C LYS A 19 20.07 5.25 -25.42
N ILE A 20 20.96 4.77 -24.56
CA ILE A 20 20.56 4.00 -23.36
C ILE A 20 19.81 4.92 -22.38
N CYS A 21 20.28 6.15 -22.15
CA CYS A 21 19.54 7.14 -21.34
C CYS A 21 18.18 7.49 -21.95
N THR A 22 18.08 7.69 -23.27
CA THR A 22 16.82 8.02 -23.95
C THR A 22 15.85 6.82 -23.95
N ASN A 23 16.36 5.60 -24.09
CA ASN A 23 15.54 4.38 -23.98
C ASN A 23 15.13 4.06 -22.53
N CYS A 24 15.93 4.44 -21.53
CA CYS A 24 15.52 4.40 -20.13
C CYS A 24 14.39 5.41 -19.84
N ILE A 25 14.40 6.58 -20.48
CA ILE A 25 13.32 7.57 -20.42
C ILE A 25 12.06 7.05 -21.17
N GLN A 26 12.24 6.28 -22.25
CA GLN A 26 11.11 5.69 -22.98
C GLN A 26 10.45 4.50 -22.24
N TYR A 27 11.23 3.69 -21.51
CA TYR A 27 10.67 2.70 -20.56
C TYR A 27 10.10 3.35 -19.28
N GLN A 28 10.31 4.65 -19.10
CA GLN A 28 9.67 5.45 -18.07
C GLN A 28 8.19 5.78 -18.39
N VAL A 29 7.62 5.23 -19.47
CA VAL A 29 6.24 5.47 -19.91
C VAL A 29 5.46 4.16 -20.06
N SER A 30 5.13 3.54 -18.92
CA SER A 30 3.90 2.74 -18.84
C SER A 30 3.37 2.59 -17.42
N ASP A 31 4.25 2.63 -16.41
CA ASP A 31 3.82 3.00 -15.06
C ASP A 31 4.06 4.51 -14.93
N LYS A 32 3.00 5.32 -15.06
CA LYS A 32 3.07 6.71 -14.57
C LYS A 32 3.01 6.62 -13.04
N PRO A 33 4.12 6.84 -12.29
CA PRO A 33 3.96 7.24 -10.91
C PRO A 33 3.18 8.56 -10.97
N ASN A 34 1.95 8.56 -10.48
CA ASN A 34 1.39 9.83 -10.06
C ASN A 34 2.41 10.36 -9.04
N LYS A 35 2.91 11.58 -9.20
CA LYS A 35 4.13 12.13 -8.53
C LYS A 35 4.14 12.07 -6.98
N ILE A 36 3.10 11.48 -6.38
CA ILE A 36 2.79 11.37 -4.97
C ILE A 36 2.78 9.89 -4.49
N ALA A 37 2.68 8.91 -5.40
CA ALA A 37 2.56 7.48 -5.06
C ALA A 37 3.93 6.79 -4.92
N ASN A 38 4.71 7.20 -3.91
CA ASN A 38 5.88 6.42 -3.50
C ASN A 38 5.40 5.19 -2.71
N LEU A 39 5.46 4.00 -3.31
CA LEU A 39 5.04 2.74 -2.69
C LEU A 39 5.67 2.52 -1.29
N GLY A 40 6.92 2.94 -1.08
CA GLY A 40 7.56 2.86 0.25
C GLY A 40 6.98 3.84 1.28
N PHE A 41 6.57 5.03 0.84
CA PHE A 41 5.90 6.00 1.72
C PHE A 41 4.54 5.49 2.18
N ARG A 42 3.82 4.77 1.30
CA ARG A 42 2.57 4.04 1.61
C ARG A 42 2.71 3.14 2.82
N VAL A 43 3.72 2.27 2.81
CA VAL A 43 3.98 1.34 3.91
C VAL A 43 4.23 2.10 5.21
N ILE A 44 5.06 3.14 5.19
CA ILE A 44 5.44 3.90 6.39
C ILE A 44 4.22 4.61 6.99
N TYR A 45 3.47 5.41 6.21
CA TYR A 45 2.35 6.15 6.78
C TYR A 45 1.22 5.21 7.21
N THR A 46 1.03 4.07 6.54
CA THR A 46 0.00 3.08 6.91
C THR A 46 0.38 2.41 8.22
N PHE A 47 1.65 2.05 8.40
CA PHE A 47 2.16 1.49 9.64
C PHE A 47 2.04 2.47 10.81
N VAL A 48 2.46 3.73 10.62
CA VAL A 48 2.37 4.77 11.66
C VAL A 48 0.91 5.06 12.01
N SER A 49 0.03 5.18 11.01
CA SER A 49 -1.39 5.41 11.24
C SER A 49 -2.05 4.24 11.98
N TRP A 50 -1.64 2.99 11.69
CA TRP A 50 -2.10 1.81 12.43
C TRP A 50 -1.67 1.85 13.90
N LEU A 51 -0.42 2.19 14.20
CA LEU A 51 0.03 2.37 15.59
C LEU A 51 -0.76 3.47 16.31
N TRP A 52 -0.97 4.61 15.64
CA TRP A 52 -1.69 5.75 16.21
C TRP A 52 -3.15 5.41 16.53
N LEU A 53 -3.81 4.67 15.64
CA LEU A 53 -5.19 4.22 15.83
C LEU A 53 -5.34 3.34 17.07
N GLY A 54 -4.33 2.51 17.38
CA GLY A 54 -4.33 1.64 18.56
C GLY A 54 -4.14 2.39 19.88
N TYR A 55 -3.39 3.50 19.88
CA TYR A 55 -3.10 4.27 21.09
C TYR A 55 -4.28 5.16 21.53
N GLY A 56 -5.11 5.60 20.59
CA GLY A 56 -6.21 6.54 20.82
C GLY A 56 -7.59 5.92 21.06
N VAL A 57 -7.68 4.60 21.29
CA VAL A 57 -9.00 3.95 21.45
C VAL A 57 -9.58 4.26 22.83
N THR A 58 -10.70 4.98 22.84
CA THR A 58 -11.49 5.28 24.04
C THR A 58 -12.97 4.98 23.78
N ASP A 59 -13.78 5.06 24.84
CA ASP A 59 -15.23 4.94 24.74
C ASP A 59 -15.85 5.97 23.79
N GLY A 60 -16.96 5.58 23.14
CA GLY A 60 -17.70 6.41 22.20
C GLY A 60 -17.31 6.23 20.73
N ASN A 61 -17.55 7.27 19.91
CA ASN A 61 -17.51 7.13 18.44
C ASN A 61 -16.18 7.58 17.81
N ALA A 62 -15.23 8.08 18.62
CA ALA A 62 -13.95 8.63 18.14
C ALA A 62 -13.11 7.59 17.39
N PHE A 63 -13.21 6.31 17.79
CA PHE A 63 -12.57 5.20 17.08
C PHE A 63 -13.06 5.08 15.63
N PHE A 64 -14.37 5.17 15.38
CA PHE A 64 -14.92 5.03 14.04
C PHE A 64 -14.54 6.21 13.13
N VAL A 65 -14.48 7.42 13.69
CA VAL A 65 -13.96 8.59 12.96
C VAL A 65 -12.49 8.36 12.57
N SER A 66 -11.68 7.91 13.53
CA SER A 66 -10.26 7.62 13.31
C SER A 66 -10.05 6.47 12.30
N LEU A 67 -10.92 5.46 12.33
CA LEU A 67 -10.96 4.38 11.36
C LEU A 67 -11.26 4.89 9.94
N GLY A 68 -12.21 5.80 9.80
CA GLY A 68 -12.48 6.47 8.52
C GLY A 68 -11.27 7.26 8.01
N LEU A 69 -10.64 8.04 8.89
CA LEU A 69 -9.43 8.82 8.56
C LEU A 69 -8.23 7.93 8.21
N PHE A 70 -8.16 6.72 8.76
CA PHE A 70 -7.15 5.73 8.39
C PHE A 70 -7.39 5.16 6.98
N ILE A 71 -8.64 4.83 6.65
CA ILE A 71 -8.99 4.14 5.39
C ILE A 71 -9.06 5.09 4.19
N VAL A 72 -9.49 6.34 4.35
CA VAL A 72 -9.67 7.27 3.22
C VAL A 72 -8.37 7.51 2.44
N PRO A 73 -7.22 7.82 3.07
CA PRO A 73 -5.95 7.97 2.36
C PRO A 73 -5.53 6.69 1.63
N LEU A 74 -5.72 5.52 2.26
CA LEU A 74 -5.47 4.22 1.63
C LEU A 74 -6.33 4.02 0.37
N LEU A 75 -7.63 4.33 0.46
CA LEU A 75 -8.55 4.20 -0.66
C LEU A 75 -8.16 5.12 -1.82
N ILE A 76 -7.85 6.39 -1.55
CA ILE A 76 -7.40 7.36 -2.57
C ILE A 76 -6.13 6.85 -3.26
N ASP A 77 -5.21 6.27 -2.50
CA ASP A 77 -3.95 5.76 -3.02
C ASP A 77 -4.14 4.50 -3.88
N TYR A 78 -5.02 3.58 -3.48
CA TYR A 78 -5.41 2.44 -4.31
C TYR A 78 -6.14 2.87 -5.59
N LEU A 79 -7.04 3.85 -5.51
CA LEU A 79 -7.73 4.40 -6.67
C LEU A 79 -6.77 5.02 -7.67
N SER A 80 -5.75 5.72 -7.17
CA SER A 80 -4.72 6.41 -7.97
C SER A 80 -3.77 5.47 -8.70
N PHE A 81 -3.70 4.19 -8.32
CA PHE A 81 -2.80 3.21 -8.94
C PHE A 81 -3.39 2.64 -10.22
N ILE A 82 -2.65 2.61 -11.34
CA ILE A 82 -3.14 2.04 -12.62
C ILE A 82 -2.37 0.75 -12.90
N PRO A 83 -2.94 -0.43 -12.60
CA PRO A 83 -2.25 -1.70 -12.81
C PRO A 83 -2.21 -2.09 -14.30
N GLN A 84 -1.02 -2.46 -14.80
CA GLN A 84 -0.85 -2.96 -16.16
C GLN A 84 -1.14 -4.46 -16.31
N GLU A 85 -0.84 -5.26 -15.28
CA GLU A 85 -1.04 -6.73 -15.29
C GLU A 85 -2.43 -7.15 -14.75
N ASN A 86 -2.97 -8.26 -15.28
CA ASN A 86 -4.31 -8.74 -14.91
C ASN A 86 -4.39 -9.26 -13.45
N THR A 87 -3.31 -9.82 -12.92
CA THR A 87 -3.22 -10.24 -11.50
C THR A 87 -3.30 -9.05 -10.55
N ARG A 88 -2.55 -7.98 -10.87
CA ARG A 88 -2.56 -6.71 -10.11
C ARG A 88 -3.91 -6.00 -10.17
N LYS A 89 -4.65 -6.12 -11.29
CA LYS A 89 -6.03 -5.60 -11.38
C LYS A 89 -6.95 -6.26 -10.36
N TRP A 90 -6.89 -7.58 -10.21
CA TRP A 90 -7.75 -8.29 -9.28
C TRP A 90 -7.39 -7.98 -7.82
N MET A 91 -6.09 -7.92 -7.49
CA MET A 91 -5.62 -7.48 -6.17
C MET A 91 -6.11 -6.06 -5.83
N LYS A 92 -5.98 -5.12 -6.77
CA LYS A 92 -6.48 -3.75 -6.59
C LYS A 92 -7.98 -3.72 -6.29
N VAL A 93 -8.78 -4.46 -7.06
CA VAL A 93 -10.23 -4.51 -6.86
C VAL A 93 -10.56 -5.08 -5.48
N PHE A 94 -9.88 -6.15 -5.08
CA PHE A 94 -10.04 -6.76 -3.76
C PHE A 94 -9.71 -5.77 -2.64
N GLU A 95 -8.56 -5.09 -2.71
CA GLU A 95 -8.14 -4.09 -1.72
C GLU A 95 -9.14 -2.92 -1.62
N ILE A 96 -9.61 -2.41 -2.76
CA ILE A 96 -10.64 -1.36 -2.81
C ILE A 96 -11.94 -1.84 -2.17
N SER A 97 -12.39 -3.06 -2.48
CA SER A 97 -13.62 -3.61 -1.91
C SER A 97 -13.54 -3.72 -0.38
N ILE A 98 -12.41 -4.17 0.16
CA ILE A 98 -12.22 -4.23 1.62
C ILE A 98 -12.18 -2.81 2.20
N CYS A 99 -11.45 -1.87 1.59
CA CYS A 99 -11.44 -0.47 2.05
C CYS A 99 -12.85 0.14 2.08
N ILE A 100 -13.66 -0.06 1.04
CA ILE A 100 -15.05 0.41 0.99
C ILE A 100 -15.87 -0.26 2.11
N GLY A 101 -15.73 -1.56 2.32
CA GLY A 101 -16.42 -2.27 3.39
C GLY A 101 -16.10 -1.71 4.78
N VAL A 102 -14.80 -1.46 5.06
CA VAL A 102 -14.37 -0.84 6.33
C VAL A 102 -14.86 0.60 6.44
N LEU A 103 -14.90 1.35 5.33
CA LEU A 103 -15.42 2.72 5.33
C LEU A 103 -16.92 2.78 5.63
N ILE A 104 -17.71 1.84 5.07
CA ILE A 104 -19.13 1.69 5.40
C ILE A 104 -19.29 1.33 6.87
N PHE A 105 -18.48 0.40 7.38
CA PHE A 105 -18.48 0.02 8.79
C PHE A 105 -18.16 1.22 9.71
N ALA A 106 -17.16 2.02 9.35
CA ALA A 106 -16.84 3.26 10.06
C ALA A 106 -18.04 4.22 10.06
N TYR A 107 -18.73 4.38 8.93
CA TYR A 107 -19.90 5.24 8.83
C TYR A 107 -21.07 4.76 9.70
N ILE A 108 -21.32 3.45 9.77
CA ILE A 108 -22.33 2.84 10.66
C ILE A 108 -22.02 3.11 12.14
N GLY A 109 -20.74 3.08 12.51
CA GLY A 109 -20.31 3.46 13.85
C GLY A 109 -20.48 4.96 14.13
N ILE A 110 -20.13 5.81 13.16
CA ILE A 110 -20.31 7.27 13.25
C ILE A 110 -21.78 7.66 13.39
N SER A 111 -22.70 6.96 12.70
CA SER A 111 -24.14 7.20 12.84
C SER A 111 -24.71 6.80 14.20
N GLY A 112 -23.90 6.21 15.09
CA GLY A 112 -24.31 5.80 16.43
C GLY A 112 -25.11 4.49 16.45
N SER A 113 -25.08 3.73 15.35
CA SER A 113 -25.73 2.41 15.29
C SER A 113 -24.95 1.36 16.10
N ILE A 114 -23.64 1.56 16.25
CA ILE A 114 -22.73 0.75 17.06
C ILE A 114 -22.01 1.69 18.02
N ASN A 115 -22.01 1.35 19.30
CA ASN A 115 -21.30 2.09 20.34
C ASN A 115 -20.13 1.26 20.85
N ILE A 116 -19.07 1.97 21.25
CA ILE A 116 -17.95 1.39 21.98
C ILE A 116 -18.13 1.71 23.46
N ILE A 117 -18.16 0.65 24.27
CA ILE A 117 -18.24 0.74 25.71
C ILE A 117 -17.05 0.03 26.35
N ASN A 118 -16.63 0.54 27.51
CA ASN A 118 -15.70 -0.14 28.36
C ASN A 118 -16.41 -1.20 29.20
N ASP A 119 -16.03 -2.45 29.00
CA ASP A 119 -16.48 -3.61 29.77
C ASP A 119 -15.33 -4.06 30.71
N GLY A 120 -15.03 -3.20 31.68
CA GLY A 120 -13.95 -3.41 32.66
C GLY A 120 -12.57 -3.14 32.09
N ASN A 121 -11.91 -4.17 31.57
CA ASN A 121 -10.56 -4.08 30.97
C ASN A 121 -10.58 -4.16 29.44
N ASN A 122 -11.75 -4.39 28.83
CA ASN A 122 -11.88 -4.58 27.39
C ASN A 122 -12.81 -3.54 26.79
N LEU A 123 -12.38 -2.95 25.68
CA LEU A 123 -13.25 -2.13 24.86
C LEU A 123 -14.02 -3.01 23.88
N VAL A 124 -15.35 -2.92 23.95
CA VAL A 124 -16.25 -3.75 23.17
C VAL A 124 -17.21 -2.90 22.36
N MET A 125 -17.49 -3.36 21.14
CA MET A 125 -18.52 -2.81 20.28
C MET A 125 -19.84 -3.52 20.56
N ILE A 126 -20.87 -2.74 20.82
CA ILE A 126 -22.24 -3.20 21.02
C ILE A 126 -23.20 -2.43 20.10
N PRO A 127 -24.25 -3.06 19.58
CA PRO A 127 -25.29 -2.35 18.84
C PRO A 127 -26.09 -1.44 19.77
N THR A 128 -26.49 -0.28 19.26
CA THR A 128 -27.39 0.63 19.98
C THR A 128 -28.82 0.10 19.92
N SER A 129 -29.50 0.02 21.06
CA SER A 129 -30.89 -0.46 21.18
C SER A 129 -31.91 0.38 20.41
N ASN A 130 -31.57 1.63 20.12
CA ASN A 130 -32.43 2.60 19.44
C ASN A 130 -32.44 2.44 17.90
N HIS A 131 -31.61 1.55 17.35
CA HIS A 131 -31.52 1.34 15.91
C HIS A 131 -32.42 0.17 15.47
N LEU A 132 -33.36 0.42 14.54
CA LEU A 132 -34.32 -0.57 14.05
C LEU A 132 -33.66 -1.84 13.48
N ALA A 133 -32.53 -1.68 12.78
CA ALA A 133 -31.80 -2.78 12.15
C ALA A 133 -31.13 -3.75 13.15
N PHE A 134 -30.85 -3.31 14.38
CA PHE A 134 -30.12 -4.09 15.38
C PHE A 134 -30.96 -4.43 16.62
N LYS A 135 -32.26 -4.10 16.58
CA LYS A 135 -33.21 -4.37 17.66
C LYS A 135 -33.30 -5.88 17.92
N GLY A 136 -32.92 -6.30 19.12
CA GLY A 136 -32.94 -7.71 19.53
C GLY A 136 -31.65 -8.49 19.22
N THR A 137 -30.62 -7.84 18.68
CA THR A 137 -29.29 -8.45 18.51
C THR A 137 -28.40 -8.16 19.72
N ASN A 138 -27.74 -9.20 20.24
CA ASN A 138 -26.86 -9.12 21.42
C ASN A 138 -25.42 -9.50 21.05
N PHE A 139 -24.89 -8.96 19.95
CA PHE A 139 -23.49 -9.20 19.61
C PHE A 139 -22.57 -8.25 20.37
N LYS A 140 -21.44 -8.78 20.86
CA LYS A 140 -20.41 -8.06 21.58
C LYS A 140 -19.07 -8.45 20.97
N ILE A 141 -18.40 -7.49 20.33
CA ILE A 141 -17.15 -7.74 19.61
C ILE A 141 -16.05 -6.91 20.27
N ASN A 142 -14.95 -7.55 20.67
CA ASN A 142 -13.81 -6.85 21.23
C ASN A 142 -13.11 -6.03 20.11
N ILE A 143 -12.83 -4.75 20.38
CA ILE A 143 -12.18 -3.86 19.41
C ILE A 143 -10.78 -4.33 19.03
N SER A 144 -10.11 -5.06 19.93
CA SER A 144 -8.81 -5.67 19.65
C SER A 144 -8.84 -6.51 18.37
N ILE A 145 -9.95 -7.19 18.10
CA ILE A 145 -10.12 -7.99 16.87
C ILE A 145 -10.08 -7.08 15.64
N VAL A 146 -10.82 -5.96 15.66
CA VAL A 146 -10.81 -4.99 14.56
C VAL A 146 -9.42 -4.39 14.38
N TYR A 147 -8.75 -4.05 15.48
CA TYR A 147 -7.40 -3.50 15.45
C TYR A 147 -6.39 -4.45 14.79
N TYR A 148 -6.44 -5.75 15.12
CA TYR A 148 -5.58 -6.76 14.49
C TYR A 148 -5.99 -7.06 13.05
N LEU A 149 -7.27 -6.97 12.69
CA LEU A 149 -7.69 -7.07 11.28
C LEU A 149 -7.09 -5.94 10.43
N LEU A 150 -6.91 -4.74 11.00
CA LEU A 150 -6.30 -3.62 10.29
C LEU A 150 -4.80 -3.85 9.98
N LEU A 151 -4.12 -4.67 10.77
CA LEU A 151 -2.74 -5.08 10.49
C LEU A 151 -2.62 -5.79 9.13
N ILE A 152 -3.68 -6.46 8.67
CA ILE A 152 -3.69 -7.10 7.35
C ILE A 152 -3.45 -6.08 6.24
N PHE A 153 -3.99 -4.87 6.33
CA PHE A 153 -3.73 -3.81 5.33
C PHE A 153 -2.26 -3.38 5.33
N VAL A 154 -1.65 -3.27 6.50
CA VAL A 154 -0.22 -2.96 6.64
C VAL A 154 0.62 -4.07 5.99
N LEU A 155 0.26 -5.33 6.22
CA LEU A 155 0.96 -6.47 5.62
C LEU A 155 0.76 -6.52 4.10
N CYS A 156 -0.45 -6.32 3.60
CA CYS A 156 -0.73 -6.28 2.16
C CYS A 156 0.07 -5.18 1.47
N THR A 157 0.07 -3.97 2.02
CA THR A 157 0.89 -2.86 1.48
C THR A 157 2.39 -3.17 1.53
N GLY A 158 2.87 -3.83 2.58
CA GLY A 158 4.25 -4.30 2.66
C GLY A 158 4.59 -5.38 1.63
N ILE A 159 3.70 -6.34 1.41
CA ILE A 159 3.86 -7.38 0.39
C ILE A 159 3.85 -6.77 -1.00
N ASP A 160 2.93 -5.85 -1.30
CA ASP A 160 2.88 -5.14 -2.58
C ASP A 160 4.18 -4.36 -2.85
N TRP A 161 4.75 -3.76 -1.80
CA TRP A 161 6.06 -3.10 -1.88
C TRP A 161 7.21 -4.07 -2.20
N ILE A 162 7.25 -5.25 -1.56
CA ILE A 162 8.30 -6.26 -1.81
C ILE A 162 8.11 -6.95 -3.16
N ALA A 163 6.87 -7.28 -3.52
CA ALA A 163 6.52 -8.01 -4.73
C ALA A 163 6.60 -7.13 -5.98
N THR A 164 6.61 -5.81 -5.84
CA THR A 164 6.86 -4.90 -6.95
C THR A 164 8.33 -4.97 -7.35
N PRO A 165 8.64 -5.61 -8.50
CA PRO A 165 10.02 -5.70 -8.92
C PRO A 165 10.51 -4.28 -9.18
N ARG A 166 11.70 -3.95 -8.70
CA ARG A 166 12.42 -2.72 -9.06
C ARG A 166 12.85 -2.80 -10.53
N THR A 167 11.89 -2.96 -11.43
CA THR A 167 12.06 -3.25 -12.86
C THR A 167 12.97 -2.25 -13.54
N CYS A 168 12.97 -0.99 -13.10
CA CYS A 168 13.92 0.01 -13.59
C CYS A 168 15.36 -0.22 -13.10
N GLU A 169 15.56 -0.56 -11.83
CA GLU A 169 16.89 -0.84 -11.26
C GLU A 169 17.49 -2.14 -11.81
N ASN A 170 16.67 -3.18 -11.97
CA ASN A 170 17.09 -4.46 -12.52
C ASN A 170 17.40 -4.38 -14.02
N LYS A 171 16.56 -3.68 -14.82
CA LYS A 171 16.87 -3.47 -16.25
C LYS A 171 18.10 -2.58 -16.47
N TYR A 172 18.34 -1.61 -15.59
CA TYR A 172 19.58 -0.82 -15.62
C TYR A 172 20.80 -1.66 -15.20
N ARG A 173 20.68 -2.52 -14.19
CA ARG A 173 21.74 -3.46 -13.80
C ARG A 173 22.05 -4.50 -14.88
N GLU A 174 21.04 -4.97 -15.60
CA GLU A 174 21.22 -5.88 -16.74
C GLU A 174 21.89 -5.19 -17.94
N SER A 175 21.54 -3.92 -18.23
CA SER A 175 22.22 -3.16 -19.29
C SER A 175 23.66 -2.77 -18.94
N LEU A 176 24.03 -2.83 -17.66
CA LEU A 176 25.40 -2.66 -17.18
C LEU A 176 26.23 -3.95 -17.13
N LYS A 177 25.63 -5.14 -17.28
CA LYS A 177 26.41 -6.39 -17.40
C LYS A 177 27.13 -6.38 -18.75
N PRO A 178 28.48 -6.32 -18.79
CA PRO A 178 29.20 -6.31 -20.04
C PRO A 178 28.99 -7.64 -20.77
N SER A 179 28.93 -7.61 -22.09
CA SER A 179 28.66 -8.72 -23.04
C SER A 179 29.70 -9.86 -23.05
N VAL A 180 30.38 -10.09 -21.93
CA VAL A 180 31.57 -10.97 -21.82
C VAL A 180 31.20 -12.46 -21.85
N GLU A 181 29.93 -12.82 -21.71
CA GLU A 181 29.49 -14.24 -21.65
C GLU A 181 28.69 -14.71 -22.87
N ARG A 182 28.65 -13.95 -23.96
CA ARG A 182 28.05 -14.40 -25.24
C ARG A 182 29.11 -14.79 -26.27
N GLY A 183 30.06 -15.62 -25.83
CA GLY A 183 31.04 -16.32 -26.66
C GLY A 183 30.79 -17.82 -26.60
#